data_AF-A0A445C648-F1
#
_entry.id   AF-A0A445C648-F1
#
_cell.length_a   1.000
_cell.length_b   1.000
_cell.length_c   1.000
_cell.angle_alpha   90.00
_cell.angle_beta   90.00
_cell.angle_gamma   90.00
#
_symmetry.space_group_name_H-M   'P 1'
#
loop_
_entity.id
_entity.type
_entity.pdbx_description
1 polymer ?
#
loop_
_entity_poly.entity_id
_entity_poly.type
_entity_poly.pdbx_seq_one_letter_code
_entity_poly.pdbx_strand_id
1 'polypeptide(L)'
;MENALDKQLKESNSATSVGESQRKGCYYTSIPRVVKCKGISGQELTSLNLDKTQLLETLLAKEYGCSEDLLLGELQFAFIAFLMGQSLEAFFQWKSLVSLFLGCSEAPFKTRTRLFTKFIRVIYYQLKYGLQKDRIDESGPSLLDDSWLSADSFLHRLCKDFFSLLEDGSVVDGDLLSWARKFKELLENNLGWEFQHGSAIDGMYFEEDDEFAPQVEIMGDEA
;
A
#
# COMPACT_ATOMS: atom_id res chain seq x y z
N MET A 1 16.83 -1.61 -4.32
CA MET A 1 17.34 -1.12 -3.02
C MET A 1 16.61 -1.77 -1.85
N GLU A 2 15.28 -1.80 -1.86
CA GLU A 2 14.42 -2.38 -0.80
C GLU A 2 14.68 -3.86 -0.49
N ASN A 3 14.75 -4.74 -1.50
CA ASN A 3 15.03 -6.16 -1.31
C ASN A 3 16.41 -6.42 -0.68
N ALA A 4 17.37 -5.51 -0.89
CA ALA A 4 18.69 -5.61 -0.29
C ALA A 4 18.67 -5.20 1.19
N LEU A 5 17.87 -4.17 1.55
CA LEU A 5 17.65 -3.75 2.94
C LEU A 5 16.87 -4.81 3.73
N ASP A 6 15.81 -5.38 3.15
CA ASP A 6 15.05 -6.49 3.72
C ASP A 6 15.93 -7.73 3.96
N LYS A 7 16.89 -7.98 3.06
CA LYS A 7 17.85 -9.07 3.20
C LYS A 7 18.87 -8.78 4.30
N GLN A 8 19.40 -7.56 4.38
CA GLN A 8 20.32 -7.15 5.45
C GLN A 8 19.68 -7.19 6.84
N LEU A 9 18.41 -6.81 6.97
CA LEU A 9 17.64 -6.95 8.22
C LEU A 9 17.44 -8.42 8.63
N LYS A 10 17.30 -9.33 7.66
CA LYS A 10 17.20 -10.78 7.95
C LYS A 10 18.56 -11.39 8.30
N GLU A 11 19.63 -10.93 7.67
CA GLU A 11 21.00 -11.40 7.90
C GLU A 11 21.58 -10.90 9.24
N SER A 12 21.29 -9.65 9.64
CA SER A 12 21.70 -9.12 10.95
C SER A 12 21.06 -9.85 12.14
N ASN A 13 19.89 -10.47 11.91
CA ASN A 13 19.21 -11.34 12.88
C ASN A 13 19.79 -12.76 12.97
N SER A 14 20.74 -13.14 12.11
CA SER A 14 21.27 -14.51 12.02
C SER A 14 22.63 -14.72 12.70
N ALA A 15 23.20 -13.70 13.35
CA ALA A 15 24.46 -13.83 14.07
C ALA A 15 24.26 -13.84 15.60
N THR A 16 24.52 -15.00 16.19
CA THR A 16 24.86 -15.28 17.61
C THR A 16 23.75 -15.85 18.49
N SER A 17 23.88 -17.14 18.82
CA SER A 17 23.17 -17.82 19.90
C SER A 17 23.78 -17.44 21.26
N VAL A 18 23.27 -16.40 21.92
CA VAL A 18 23.52 -16.12 23.34
C VAL A 18 22.26 -15.54 23.98
N GLY A 19 21.59 -16.35 24.81
CA GLY A 19 20.50 -15.95 25.71
C GLY A 19 19.20 -15.54 25.02
N GLU A 20 18.06 -15.80 25.65
CA GLU A 20 16.78 -15.16 25.31
C GLU A 20 16.88 -13.65 25.59
N SER A 21 17.65 -12.92 24.77
CA SER A 21 17.52 -11.48 24.67
C SER A 21 16.15 -11.25 24.05
N GLN A 22 15.17 -10.85 24.88
CA GLN A 22 13.94 -10.22 24.39
C GLN A 22 14.32 -9.29 23.24
N ARG A 23 13.73 -9.51 22.06
CA ARG A 23 13.95 -8.61 20.91
C ARG A 23 13.66 -7.21 21.40
N LYS A 24 14.68 -6.35 21.43
CA LYS A 24 14.56 -4.94 21.80
C LYS A 24 13.99 -4.20 20.60
N GLY A 25 12.71 -4.39 20.32
CA GLY A 25 12.04 -3.84 19.13
C GLY A 25 10.53 -3.79 19.30
N CYS A 26 9.87 -3.14 18.35
CA CYS A 26 8.42 -3.15 18.28
C CYS A 26 7.95 -4.52 17.78
N TYR A 27 6.87 -5.03 18.37
CA TYR A 27 6.25 -6.27 17.91
C TYR A 27 5.13 -5.91 16.94
N TYR A 28 5.31 -6.27 15.67
CA TYR A 28 4.34 -6.05 14.60
C TYR A 28 3.67 -7.35 14.17
N THR A 29 2.43 -7.25 13.73
CA THR A 29 1.68 -8.36 13.15
C THR A 29 2.32 -8.77 11.83
N SER A 30 2.55 -10.07 11.63
CA SER A 30 3.12 -10.57 10.38
C SER A 30 2.11 -10.53 9.24
N ILE A 31 2.32 -9.66 8.26
CA ILE A 31 1.47 -9.54 7.06
C ILE A 31 2.15 -10.24 5.88
N PRO A 32 1.58 -11.34 5.36
CA PRO A 32 2.16 -12.02 4.22
C PRO A 32 1.99 -11.19 2.95
N ARG A 33 3.09 -10.86 2.26
CA ARG A 33 3.05 -10.17 0.95
C ARG A 33 2.32 -11.00 -0.11
N VAL A 34 2.53 -12.32 -0.10
CA VAL A 34 1.93 -13.27 -1.05
C VAL A 34 1.30 -14.40 -0.24
N VAL A 35 0.02 -14.67 -0.50
CA VAL A 35 -0.68 -15.81 0.07
C VAL A 35 -0.21 -17.06 -0.65
N LYS A 36 0.32 -18.03 0.10
CA LYS A 36 0.77 -19.33 -0.41
C LYS A 36 0.07 -20.44 0.36
N CYS A 37 -0.91 -21.07 -0.27
CA CYS A 37 -1.65 -22.20 0.29
C CYS A 37 -1.36 -23.46 -0.53
N LYS A 38 -1.04 -24.56 0.14
CA LYS A 38 -0.88 -25.87 -0.53
C LYS A 38 -2.26 -26.53 -0.68
N GLY A 39 -2.50 -27.15 -1.83
CA GLY A 39 -3.72 -27.94 -2.07
C GLY A 39 -4.94 -27.18 -2.56
N ILE A 40 -4.82 -25.89 -2.89
CA ILE A 40 -5.86 -25.13 -3.61
C ILE A 40 -5.54 -25.06 -5.11
N SER A 41 -6.55 -24.80 -5.93
CA SER A 41 -6.34 -24.63 -7.37
C SER A 41 -5.52 -23.37 -7.68
N GLY A 42 -4.87 -23.35 -8.85
CA GLY A 42 -4.10 -22.18 -9.28
C GLY A 42 -4.97 -20.93 -9.44
N GLN A 43 -6.20 -21.12 -9.92
CA GLN A 43 -7.19 -20.05 -10.08
C GLN A 43 -7.58 -19.42 -8.74
N GLU A 44 -7.85 -20.25 -7.73
CA GLU A 44 -8.16 -19.77 -6.37
C GLU A 44 -6.95 -19.10 -5.71
N LEU A 45 -5.74 -19.61 -5.93
CA LEU A 45 -4.53 -18.97 -5.41
C LEU A 45 -4.30 -17.60 -6.04
N THR A 46 -4.53 -17.47 -7.35
CA THR A 46 -4.44 -16.21 -8.07
C THR A 46 -5.50 -15.23 -7.58
N SER A 47 -6.76 -15.66 -7.43
CA SER A 47 -7.83 -14.77 -6.95
C SER A 47 -7.56 -14.24 -5.54
N LEU A 48 -7.06 -15.08 -4.63
CA LEU A 48 -6.63 -14.67 -3.28
C LEU A 48 -5.46 -13.66 -3.27
N ASN A 49 -4.67 -13.61 -4.34
CA ASN A 49 -3.56 -12.67 -4.45
C ASN A 49 -3.92 -11.40 -5.22
N LEU A 50 -4.96 -11.43 -6.07
CA LEU A 50 -5.52 -10.26 -6.74
C LEU A 50 -6.39 -9.41 -5.80
N ASP A 51 -7.19 -10.05 -4.95
CA ASP A 51 -7.98 -9.35 -3.92
C ASP A 51 -7.54 -9.75 -2.52
N LYS A 52 -7.05 -8.79 -1.75
CA LYS A 52 -6.58 -8.99 -0.38
C LYS A 52 -7.70 -9.01 0.67
N THR A 53 -8.96 -8.90 0.28
CA THR A 53 -10.12 -8.91 1.19
C THR A 53 -10.11 -10.14 2.11
N GLN A 54 -9.89 -11.34 1.58
CA GLN A 54 -9.84 -12.56 2.40
C GLN A 54 -8.65 -12.60 3.36
N LEU A 55 -7.51 -12.03 2.96
CA LEU A 55 -6.34 -11.88 3.83
C LEU A 55 -6.65 -10.92 4.98
N LEU A 56 -7.29 -9.79 4.70
CA LEU A 56 -7.72 -8.82 5.71
C LEU A 56 -8.66 -9.46 6.74
N GLU A 57 -9.69 -10.18 6.29
CA GLU A 57 -10.64 -10.86 7.18
C GLU A 57 -9.94 -11.92 8.06
N THR A 58 -9.01 -12.69 7.47
CA THR A 58 -8.22 -13.68 8.20
C THR A 58 -7.35 -13.04 9.28
N LEU A 59 -6.69 -11.91 8.96
CA LEU A 59 -5.86 -11.18 9.91
C LEU A 59 -6.70 -10.58 11.05
N LEU A 60 -7.84 -9.96 10.74
CA LEU A 60 -8.73 -9.42 11.76
C LEU A 60 -9.19 -10.51 12.74
N ALA A 61 -9.58 -11.68 12.23
CA ALA A 61 -10.04 -12.78 13.06
C ALA A 61 -8.93 -13.39 13.94
N LYS A 62 -7.71 -13.56 13.40
CA LYS A 62 -6.62 -14.28 14.08
C LYS A 62 -5.78 -13.40 15.00
N GLU A 63 -5.43 -12.21 14.54
CA GLU A 63 -4.42 -11.36 15.19
C GLU A 63 -5.05 -10.20 15.97
N TYR A 64 -6.20 -9.71 15.53
CA TYR A 64 -6.84 -8.51 16.08
C TYR A 64 -8.14 -8.77 16.86
N GLY A 65 -8.52 -10.04 17.05
CA GLY A 65 -9.75 -10.40 17.79
C GLY A 65 -11.02 -9.76 17.21
N CYS A 66 -11.09 -9.63 15.88
CA CYS A 66 -12.11 -8.92 15.11
C CYS A 66 -12.22 -7.41 15.38
N SER A 67 -11.25 -6.81 16.07
CA SER A 67 -11.21 -5.38 16.35
C SER A 67 -10.48 -4.61 15.25
N GLU A 68 -11.27 -3.94 14.40
CA GLU A 68 -10.75 -3.09 13.32
C GLU A 68 -9.89 -1.92 13.84
N ASP A 69 -10.21 -1.40 15.02
CA ASP A 69 -9.50 -0.27 15.62
C ASP A 69 -8.07 -0.67 16.07
N LEU A 70 -7.83 -1.93 16.42
CA LEU A 70 -6.47 -2.41 16.73
C LEU A 70 -5.59 -2.46 15.48
N LEU A 71 -6.14 -2.89 14.34
CA LEU A 71 -5.44 -2.90 13.05
C LEU A 71 -5.06 -1.46 12.61
N LEU A 72 -6.00 -0.51 12.74
CA LEU A 72 -5.71 0.89 12.48
C LEU A 72 -4.72 1.49 13.48
N GLY A 73 -4.78 1.06 14.74
CA GLY A 73 -3.83 1.44 15.78
C GLY A 73 -2.41 1.01 15.43
N GLU A 74 -2.23 -0.21 14.92
CA GLU A 74 -0.92 -0.69 14.46
C GLU A 74 -0.40 0.13 13.27
N LEU A 75 -1.26 0.47 12.29
CA LEU A 75 -0.92 1.35 11.18
C LEU A 75 -0.44 2.74 11.65
N GLN A 76 -1.15 3.33 12.62
CA GLN A 76 -0.78 4.62 13.20
C GLN A 76 0.52 4.55 13.99
N PHE A 77 0.68 3.51 14.80
CA PHE A 77 1.88 3.29 15.58
C PHE A 77 3.11 3.08 14.68
N ALA A 78 3.00 2.25 13.64
CA ALA A 78 4.06 2.03 12.67
C ALA A 78 4.51 3.34 12.00
N PHE A 79 3.57 4.21 11.62
CA PHE A 79 3.90 5.52 11.07
C PHE A 79 4.67 6.43 12.05
N ILE A 80 4.23 6.50 13.31
CA ILE A 80 4.90 7.31 14.33
C ILE A 80 6.29 6.75 14.65
N ALA A 81 6.41 5.43 14.81
CA ALA A 81 7.67 4.76 15.08
C ALA A 81 8.65 4.93 13.90
N PHE A 82 8.16 4.98 12.67
CA PHE A 82 8.96 5.34 11.51
C PHE A 82 9.44 6.80 11.57
N LEU A 83 8.53 7.78 11.67
CA LEU A 83 8.91 9.18 11.60
C LEU A 83 9.73 9.67 12.80
N MET A 84 9.29 9.35 14.02
CA MET A 84 9.93 9.83 15.25
C MET A 84 11.06 8.90 15.70
N GLY A 85 10.88 7.59 15.52
CA GLY A 85 11.85 6.58 15.95
C GLY A 85 12.89 6.22 14.88
N GLN A 86 12.74 6.74 13.65
CA GLN A 86 13.59 6.41 12.50
C GLN A 86 13.69 4.89 12.27
N SER A 87 12.62 4.16 12.62
CA SER A 87 12.59 2.71 12.54
C SER A 87 12.24 2.25 11.13
N LEU A 88 13.23 1.66 10.45
CA LEU A 88 13.03 1.05 9.14
C LEU A 88 12.06 -0.15 9.19
N GLU A 89 12.08 -0.91 10.29
CA GLU A 89 11.11 -1.99 10.52
C GLU A 89 9.68 -1.45 10.57
N ALA A 90 9.49 -0.29 11.22
CA ALA A 90 8.19 0.37 11.30
C ALA A 90 7.73 0.89 9.92
N PHE A 91 8.64 1.39 9.08
CA PHE A 91 8.34 1.74 7.71
C PHE A 91 7.82 0.55 6.91
N PHE A 92 8.49 -0.60 7.00
CA PHE A 92 8.07 -1.81 6.30
C PHE A 92 6.71 -2.31 6.77
N GLN A 93 6.41 -2.18 8.07
CA GLN A 93 5.09 -2.53 8.58
C GLN A 93 4.02 -1.57 8.08
N TRP A 94 4.27 -0.26 8.15
CA TRP A 94 3.36 0.75 7.62
C TRP A 94 3.06 0.50 6.14
N LYS A 95 4.11 0.26 5.33
CA LYS A 95 3.98 -0.10 3.91
C LYS A 95 3.13 -1.36 3.73
N SER A 96 3.37 -2.42 4.49
CA SER A 96 2.64 -3.68 4.38
C SER A 96 1.15 -3.52 4.73
N LEU A 97 0.82 -2.72 5.74
CA LEU A 97 -0.55 -2.39 6.10
C LEU A 97 -1.24 -1.54 5.03
N VAL A 98 -0.57 -0.50 4.51
CA VAL A 98 -1.11 0.32 3.42
C VAL A 98 -1.37 -0.53 2.17
N SER A 99 -0.44 -1.43 1.82
CA SER A 99 -0.62 -2.36 0.71
C SER A 99 -1.76 -3.36 0.92
N LEU A 100 -1.95 -3.83 2.16
CA LEU A 100 -3.08 -4.70 2.49
C LEU A 100 -4.41 -3.99 2.24
N PHE A 101 -4.56 -2.76 2.74
CA PHE A 101 -5.80 -1.99 2.57
C PHE A 101 -6.05 -1.64 1.11
N LEU A 102 -5.10 -0.99 0.43
CA LEU A 102 -5.29 -0.55 -0.96
C LEU A 102 -5.40 -1.72 -1.95
N GLY A 103 -4.94 -2.92 -1.58
CA GLY A 103 -5.10 -4.15 -2.38
C GLY A 103 -6.42 -4.91 -2.16
N CYS A 104 -7.36 -4.40 -1.36
CA CYS A 104 -8.68 -5.01 -1.21
C CYS A 104 -9.66 -4.43 -2.24
N SER A 105 -10.27 -5.28 -3.07
CA SER A 105 -11.25 -4.85 -4.07
C SER A 105 -12.70 -4.96 -3.58
N GLU A 106 -13.05 -5.98 -2.80
CA GLU A 106 -14.42 -6.17 -2.31
C GLU A 106 -14.72 -5.51 -0.96
N ALA A 107 -13.75 -5.53 -0.05
CA ALA A 107 -13.92 -5.02 1.32
C ALA A 107 -14.44 -3.57 1.42
N PRO A 108 -13.99 -2.61 0.57
CA PRO A 108 -14.49 -1.23 0.62
C PRO A 108 -15.99 -1.10 0.35
N PHE A 109 -16.56 -1.98 -0.47
CA PHE A 109 -17.95 -1.87 -0.93
C PHE A 109 -18.92 -2.82 -0.22
N LYS A 110 -18.44 -4.01 0.19
CA LYS A 110 -19.32 -5.09 0.65
C LYS A 110 -19.26 -5.30 2.16
N THR A 111 -18.06 -5.53 2.70
CA THR A 111 -17.92 -6.06 4.07
C THR A 111 -17.48 -5.01 5.09
N ARG A 112 -16.66 -4.03 4.68
CA ARG A 112 -15.87 -3.20 5.62
C ARG A 112 -15.81 -1.71 5.24
N THR A 113 -16.85 -1.16 4.61
CA THR A 113 -16.87 0.25 4.15
C THR A 113 -16.46 1.26 5.24
N ARG A 114 -16.96 1.10 6.47
CA ARG A 114 -16.62 1.99 7.60
C ARG A 114 -15.14 1.95 7.98
N LEU A 115 -14.53 0.77 7.95
CA LEU A 115 -13.10 0.59 8.19
C LEU A 115 -12.29 1.29 7.11
N PHE A 116 -12.67 1.14 5.84
CA PHE A 116 -12.01 1.83 4.73
C PHE A 116 -12.13 3.35 4.83
N THR A 117 -13.29 3.88 5.22
CA THR A 117 -13.42 5.32 5.47
C THR A 117 -12.48 5.80 6.59
N LYS A 118 -12.34 5.03 7.68
CA LYS A 118 -11.36 5.34 8.74
C LYS A 118 -9.92 5.25 8.23
N PHE A 119 -9.58 4.20 7.48
CA PHE A 119 -8.25 4.01 6.90
C PHE A 119 -7.85 5.18 6.00
N ILE A 120 -8.72 5.59 5.06
CA ILE A 120 -8.44 6.71 4.15
C ILE A 120 -8.23 8.01 4.94
N ARG A 121 -9.00 8.24 6.01
CA ARG A 121 -8.78 9.38 6.91
C ARG A 121 -7.41 9.32 7.58
N VAL A 122 -7.02 8.16 8.10
CA VAL A 122 -5.72 7.97 8.76
C VAL A 122 -4.59 8.24 7.79
N ILE A 123 -4.57 7.60 6.63
CA ILE A 123 -3.48 7.75 5.66
C ILE A 123 -3.42 9.17 5.10
N TYR A 124 -4.58 9.82 4.88
CA TYR A 124 -4.65 11.24 4.50
C TYR A 124 -3.92 12.13 5.51
N TYR A 125 -4.23 12.02 6.80
CA TYR A 125 -3.60 12.87 7.82
C TYR A 125 -2.13 12.52 8.06
N GLN A 126 -1.76 11.24 7.97
CA GLN A 126 -0.36 10.81 8.05
C GLN A 126 0.47 11.44 6.92
N LEU A 127 0.03 11.30 5.67
CA LEU A 127 0.74 11.84 4.53
C LEU A 127 0.68 13.37 4.49
N LYS A 128 -0.45 13.99 4.87
CA LYS A 128 -0.55 15.44 5.01
C LYS A 128 0.44 15.98 6.04
N TYR A 129 0.74 15.22 7.10
CA TYR A 129 1.77 15.60 8.06
C TYR A 129 3.17 15.35 7.52
N GLY A 130 3.43 14.18 6.92
CA GLY A 130 4.75 13.81 6.42
C GLY A 130 5.22 14.65 5.22
N LEU A 131 4.27 15.15 4.41
CA LEU A 131 4.52 15.98 3.23
C LEU A 131 4.51 17.48 3.51
N GLN A 132 4.18 17.93 4.73
CA GLN A 132 4.22 19.35 5.07
C GLN A 132 5.66 19.89 4.96
N LYS A 133 5.89 20.73 3.95
CA LYS A 133 7.18 21.41 3.71
C LYS A 133 7.36 22.69 4.56
N ASP A 134 6.29 23.21 5.19
CA ASP A 134 6.23 24.60 5.67
C ASP A 134 6.49 24.84 7.18
N ARG A 135 6.88 23.84 7.98
CA ARG A 135 6.95 24.03 9.45
C ARG A 135 8.29 24.45 10.05
N ILE A 136 9.34 24.63 9.25
CA ILE A 136 10.62 25.17 9.76
C ILE A 136 11.23 26.03 8.66
N ASP A 137 11.44 27.32 8.97
CA ASP A 137 12.20 28.31 8.21
C ASP A 137 13.12 27.72 7.11
N GLU A 138 12.83 28.05 5.84
CA GLU A 138 13.66 28.04 4.61
C GLU A 138 14.77 26.97 4.39
N SER A 139 14.88 25.89 5.15
CA SER A 139 16.00 24.94 5.02
C SER A 139 15.77 23.56 5.66
N GLY A 140 14.55 23.24 6.12
CA GLY A 140 14.24 21.93 6.70
C GLY A 140 13.88 20.89 5.62
N PRO A 141 14.52 19.70 5.58
CA PRO A 141 14.07 18.62 4.70
C PRO A 141 12.66 18.15 5.11
N SER A 142 11.83 17.76 4.14
CA SER A 142 10.56 17.10 4.42
C SER A 142 10.78 15.85 5.28
N LEU A 143 9.88 15.59 6.24
CA LEU A 143 9.99 14.41 7.12
C LEU A 143 9.91 13.10 6.34
N LEU A 144 9.15 13.12 5.25
CA LEU A 144 9.21 12.14 4.18
C LEU A 144 10.02 12.75 3.04
N ASP A 145 11.30 12.40 2.96
CA ASP A 145 12.12 12.71 1.78
C ASP A 145 11.52 12.03 0.55
N ASP A 146 11.62 12.68 -0.60
CA ASP A 146 11.11 12.18 -1.88
C ASP A 146 11.67 10.79 -2.15
N SER A 147 12.90 10.47 -1.73
CA SER A 147 13.53 9.15 -1.82
C SER A 147 12.70 7.99 -1.22
N TRP A 148 12.03 8.18 -0.08
CA TRP A 148 11.17 7.15 0.53
C TRP A 148 9.86 6.93 -0.22
N LEU A 149 9.46 7.92 -1.02
CA LEU A 149 8.28 7.92 -1.87
C LEU A 149 8.64 7.79 -3.37
N SER A 150 9.92 7.68 -3.75
CA SER A 150 10.39 7.92 -5.13
C SER A 150 10.74 6.69 -5.97
N ALA A 151 11.11 5.54 -5.45
CA ALA A 151 11.48 4.43 -6.35
C ALA A 151 10.22 3.68 -6.81
N ASP A 152 9.75 3.87 -8.05
CA ASP A 152 8.62 3.12 -8.64
C ASP A 152 7.45 2.92 -7.67
N SER A 153 6.96 4.07 -7.18
CA SER A 153 6.12 4.22 -5.98
C SER A 153 4.99 3.18 -5.92
N PHE A 154 5.20 2.16 -5.09
CA PHE A 154 4.17 1.17 -4.76
C PHE A 154 2.86 1.87 -4.36
N LEU A 155 2.97 3.03 -3.70
CA LEU A 155 1.84 3.84 -3.27
C LEU A 155 1.13 4.48 -4.46
N HIS A 156 1.85 4.98 -5.46
CA HIS A 156 1.25 5.50 -6.70
C HIS A 156 0.46 4.41 -7.41
N ARG A 157 1.07 3.22 -7.62
CA ARG A 157 0.41 2.08 -8.29
C ARG A 157 -0.85 1.65 -7.53
N LEU A 158 -0.74 1.44 -6.22
CA LEU A 158 -1.86 1.05 -5.38
C LEU A 158 -2.96 2.12 -5.30
N CYS A 159 -2.60 3.41 -5.24
CA CYS A 159 -3.57 4.50 -5.26
C CYS A 159 -4.27 4.60 -6.62
N LYS A 160 -3.54 4.43 -7.74
CA LYS A 160 -4.13 4.39 -9.09
C LYS A 160 -5.20 3.31 -9.15
N ASP A 161 -4.85 2.07 -8.82
CA ASP A 161 -5.76 0.93 -8.85
C ASP A 161 -6.97 1.15 -7.91
N PHE A 162 -6.72 1.65 -6.70
CA PHE A 162 -7.77 1.89 -5.71
C PHE A 162 -8.72 3.02 -6.11
N PHE A 163 -8.23 4.12 -6.68
CA PHE A 163 -9.08 5.21 -7.14
C PHE A 163 -9.92 4.80 -8.35
N SER A 164 -9.34 4.07 -9.32
CA SER A 164 -10.09 3.50 -10.44
C SER A 164 -11.19 2.56 -9.96
N LEU A 165 -10.88 1.68 -9.00
CA LEU A 165 -11.86 0.79 -8.39
C LEU A 165 -13.03 1.56 -7.73
N LEU A 166 -12.76 2.65 -7.02
CA LEU A 166 -13.80 3.48 -6.39
C LEU A 166 -14.65 4.25 -7.41
N GLU A 167 -14.06 4.64 -8.55
CA GLU A 167 -14.77 5.31 -9.64
C GLU A 167 -15.67 4.36 -10.43
N ASP A 168 -15.23 3.12 -10.65
CA ASP A 168 -15.99 2.05 -11.35
C ASP A 168 -17.10 1.44 -10.48
N GLY A 169 -17.04 1.65 -9.16
CA GLY A 169 -17.99 1.12 -8.20
C GLY A 169 -19.41 1.68 -8.39
N SER A 170 -20.37 0.83 -8.75
CA SER A 170 -21.77 1.24 -8.98
C SER A 170 -22.49 1.83 -7.75
N VAL A 171 -22.11 1.43 -6.53
CA VAL A 171 -22.68 1.93 -5.27
C VAL A 171 -21.55 2.08 -4.26
N VAL A 172 -21.13 3.31 -4.03
CA VAL A 172 -20.09 3.64 -3.05
C VAL A 172 -20.67 4.57 -1.98
N ASP A 173 -20.31 4.31 -0.74
CA ASP A 173 -20.64 5.20 0.38
C ASP A 173 -20.06 6.61 0.14
N GLY A 174 -20.90 7.62 0.34
CA GLY A 174 -20.55 9.01 0.03
C GLY A 174 -19.40 9.54 0.88
N ASP A 175 -19.27 9.09 2.13
CA ASP A 175 -18.18 9.52 2.99
C ASP A 175 -16.86 8.93 2.51
N LEU A 176 -16.83 7.63 2.18
CA LEU A 176 -15.66 6.97 1.60
C LEU A 176 -15.18 7.70 0.34
N LEU A 177 -16.11 7.97 -0.59
CA LEU A 177 -15.79 8.66 -1.84
C LEU A 177 -15.29 10.09 -1.60
N SER A 178 -15.88 10.83 -0.65
CA SER A 178 -15.45 12.18 -0.31
C SER A 178 -14.02 12.21 0.27
N TRP A 179 -13.66 11.21 1.09
CA TRP A 179 -12.34 11.10 1.67
C TRP A 179 -11.31 10.60 0.65
N ALA A 180 -11.69 9.69 -0.23
CA ALA A 180 -10.85 9.23 -1.33
C ALA A 180 -10.48 10.38 -2.27
N ARG A 181 -11.42 11.28 -2.61
CA ARG A 181 -11.14 12.49 -3.39
C ARG A 181 -10.15 13.43 -2.70
N LYS A 182 -10.37 13.72 -1.41
CA LYS A 182 -9.43 14.52 -0.61
C LYS A 182 -8.03 13.90 -0.56
N PHE A 183 -7.98 12.56 -0.49
CA PHE A 183 -6.73 11.83 -0.49
C PHE A 183 -6.02 11.90 -1.84
N LYS A 184 -6.74 11.70 -2.95
CA LYS A 184 -6.25 11.91 -4.32
C LYS A 184 -5.69 13.33 -4.50
N GLU A 185 -6.48 14.35 -4.18
CA GLU A 185 -6.06 15.76 -4.26
C GLU A 185 -4.80 16.06 -3.42
N LEU A 186 -4.66 15.46 -2.24
CA LEU A 186 -3.47 15.64 -1.41
C LEU A 186 -2.22 15.12 -2.13
N LEU A 187 -2.30 13.93 -2.73
CA LEU A 187 -1.18 13.31 -3.43
C LEU A 187 -0.82 14.09 -4.69
N GLU A 188 -1.80 14.47 -5.51
CA GLU A 188 -1.60 15.24 -6.74
C GLU A 188 -0.93 16.60 -6.42
N ASN A 189 -1.42 17.32 -5.41
CA ASN A 189 -0.90 18.65 -5.06
C ASN A 189 0.52 18.63 -4.44
N ASN A 190 0.88 17.58 -3.70
CA ASN A 190 2.17 17.55 -2.98
C ASN A 190 3.27 16.80 -3.72
N LEU A 191 2.90 15.81 -4.55
CA LEU A 191 3.84 14.92 -5.24
C LEU A 191 3.84 15.10 -6.76
N GLY A 192 2.91 15.90 -7.32
CA GLY A 192 2.80 16.08 -8.77
C GLY A 192 2.35 14.82 -9.52
N TRP A 193 1.72 13.87 -8.82
CA TRP A 193 1.18 12.67 -9.44
C TRP A 193 -0.07 12.98 -10.25
N GLU A 194 -0.33 12.19 -11.30
CA GLU A 194 -1.54 12.32 -12.12
C GLU A 194 -2.30 10.99 -12.13
N PHE A 195 -3.46 10.97 -11.49
CA PHE A 195 -4.38 9.84 -11.55
C PHE A 195 -5.45 10.13 -12.61
N GLN A 196 -5.02 10.18 -13.88
CA GLN A 196 -5.90 10.49 -15.01
C GLN A 196 -7.03 9.45 -15.19
N HIS A 197 -8.16 9.93 -15.70
CA HIS A 197 -9.31 9.13 -16.09
C HIS A 197 -9.12 8.75 -17.57
N GLY A 198 -9.07 7.46 -17.88
CA GLY A 198 -9.10 6.97 -19.25
C GLY A 198 -10.46 7.26 -19.90
N SER A 199 -10.67 8.51 -20.35
CA SER A 199 -11.75 8.81 -21.28
C SER A 199 -11.50 7.99 -22.54
N ALA A 200 -12.51 7.23 -22.96
CA ALA A 200 -12.51 6.26 -24.05
C ALA A 200 -12.29 6.84 -25.47
N ILE A 201 -11.34 7.76 -25.65
CA ILE A 201 -10.90 8.30 -26.96
C ILE A 201 -9.37 8.41 -26.99
N ASP A 202 -8.67 7.45 -26.42
CA ASP A 202 -7.23 7.38 -26.71
C ASP A 202 -6.72 5.94 -26.72
N GLY A 203 -6.72 5.38 -27.93
CA GLY A 203 -6.02 4.16 -28.26
C GLY A 203 -4.57 4.42 -28.71
N MET A 204 -3.92 5.49 -28.24
CA MET A 204 -2.55 5.85 -28.66
C MET A 204 -1.65 6.48 -27.58
N TYR A 205 -2.01 6.47 -26.30
CA TYR A 205 -1.08 6.76 -25.22
C TYR A 205 -0.27 5.49 -24.99
N PHE A 206 0.96 5.51 -25.51
CA PHE A 206 2.03 4.67 -25.02
C PHE A 206 2.14 4.94 -23.51
N GLU A 207 1.55 4.08 -22.69
CA GLU A 207 1.92 4.00 -21.29
C GLU A 207 3.43 3.71 -21.29
N GLU A 208 4.25 4.49 -20.58
CA GLU A 208 5.70 4.22 -20.46
C GLU A 208 6.02 2.86 -19.79
N ASP A 209 4.98 2.09 -19.43
CA ASP A 209 5.02 0.77 -18.79
C ASP A 209 4.58 -0.32 -19.80
N ASP A 210 5.22 -0.36 -20.98
CA ASP A 210 5.07 -1.41 -22.01
C ASP A 210 5.50 -2.82 -21.53
N GLU A 211 5.86 -2.98 -20.25
CA GLU A 211 6.29 -4.23 -19.62
C GLU A 211 5.26 -5.36 -19.81
N PHE A 212 3.97 -5.01 -19.90
CA PHE A 212 2.86 -5.96 -20.05
C PHE A 212 2.19 -5.91 -21.42
N ALA A 213 2.70 -5.12 -22.36
CA ALA A 213 2.15 -5.06 -23.71
C ALA A 213 2.35 -6.42 -24.42
N PRO A 214 1.33 -6.95 -25.12
CA PRO A 214 1.48 -8.19 -25.86
C PRO A 214 2.56 -8.03 -26.94
N GLN A 215 3.46 -9.00 -27.04
CA GLN A 215 4.47 -8.99 -28.10
C GLN A 215 3.77 -9.19 -29.46
N VAL A 216 3.83 -8.16 -30.32
CA VAL A 216 3.28 -8.21 -31.67
C VAL A 216 4.29 -8.92 -32.57
N GLU A 217 4.00 -10.18 -32.92
CA GLU A 217 4.80 -10.93 -33.89
C GLU A 217 4.30 -10.60 -35.30
N ILE A 218 5.08 -9.83 -36.05
CA ILE A 218 4.78 -9.52 -37.45
C ILE A 218 5.15 -10.75 -38.27
N MET A 219 4.17 -11.59 -38.58
CA MET A 219 4.37 -12.69 -39.53
C MET A 219 4.71 -12.07 -40.89
N GLY A 220 5.96 -12.26 -41.33
CA GLY A 220 6.38 -11.82 -42.65
C GLY A 220 5.59 -12.57 -43.71
N ASP A 221 4.97 -11.83 -44.64
CA ASP A 221 4.42 -12.42 -45.86
C ASP A 221 5.58 -13.11 -46.60
N GLU A 222 5.59 -14.45 -46.57
CA GLU A 222 6.47 -15.24 -47.42
C GLU A 222 6.10 -14.95 -48.89
N ALA A 223 7.05 -14.37 -49.62
CA ALA A 223 6.96 -14.08 -51.06
C ALA A 223 7.27 -15.32 -51.91
#